data_AF-V6LBQ2-F1
#
_entry.id   AF-V6LBQ2-F1
#
_cell.length_a   1.000
_cell.length_b   1.000
_cell.length_c   1.000
_cell.angle_alpha   90.00
_cell.angle_beta   90.00
_cell.angle_gamma   90.00
#
_symmetry.space_group_name_H-M   'P 1'
#
loop_
_entity.id
_entity.type
_entity.pdbx_description
1 polymer ?
#
loop_
_entity_poly.entity_id
_entity_poly.type
_entity_poly.pdbx_seq_one_letter_code
_entity_poly.pdbx_strand_id
1 'polypeptide(L)'
;MLSLQLDPRGEQFYILLFPKDLLSIISIKTLHFGDFAVLKNDKIVATVERKTGSDLASSIQSGRLLHQLKQIKNVHYSYLLIEGKFEKADFHNAFQVCYSLNIKLVLTKNEQETVKFYIKLYNFCGESSNLRGVQNEGKFLTFYQKMIQNLYGSASQEILKHFNDFPKISKEDIYYILKFKSKLTESIIKSYIQFVFG
;
A
#
# COMPACT_ATOMS: atom_id res chain seq x y z
N MET A 1 22.17 6.65 -7.14
CA MET A 1 21.26 7.82 -7.09
C MET A 1 19.83 7.32 -7.23
N LEU A 2 18.88 7.91 -6.50
CA LEU A 2 17.46 7.61 -6.68
C LEU A 2 16.83 8.59 -7.66
N SER A 3 15.85 8.13 -8.42
CA SER A 3 15.03 8.94 -9.30
C SER A 3 13.60 8.41 -9.38
N LEU A 4 12.71 9.23 -9.92
CA LEU A 4 11.29 8.94 -10.07
C LEU A 4 10.92 8.89 -11.55
N GLN A 5 10.03 7.95 -11.89
CA GLN A 5 9.42 7.86 -13.21
C GLN A 5 7.91 7.84 -13.11
N LEU A 6 7.25 8.68 -13.91
CA LEU A 6 5.81 8.74 -14.08
C LEU A 6 5.47 8.28 -15.51
N ASP A 7 4.51 7.37 -15.64
CA ASP A 7 4.02 6.95 -16.95
C ASP A 7 3.15 8.06 -17.58
N PRO A 8 3.40 8.43 -18.85
CA PRO A 8 2.66 9.50 -19.51
C PRO A 8 1.17 9.20 -19.73
N ARG A 9 0.75 7.93 -19.72
CA ARG A 9 -0.63 7.52 -20.03
C ARG A 9 -1.64 7.91 -18.95
N GLY A 10 -1.18 8.18 -17.73
CA GLY A 10 -2.06 8.56 -16.61
C GLY A 10 -1.42 9.48 -15.58
N GLU A 11 -0.12 9.34 -15.33
CA GLU A 11 0.54 9.99 -14.19
C GLU A 11 1.23 11.31 -14.53
N GLN A 12 1.37 11.68 -15.82
CA GLN A 12 2.08 12.91 -16.21
C GLN A 12 1.53 14.17 -15.52
N PHE A 13 0.23 14.23 -15.25
CA PHE A 13 -0.40 15.40 -14.62
C PHE A 13 -0.04 15.56 -13.14
N TYR A 14 0.39 14.48 -12.48
CA TYR A 14 0.74 14.47 -11.06
C TYR A 14 2.02 15.25 -10.80
N ILE A 15 2.86 15.47 -11.83
CA ILE A 15 4.08 16.28 -11.73
C ILE A 15 3.80 17.67 -11.14
N LEU A 16 2.62 18.24 -11.42
CA LEU A 16 2.22 19.56 -10.93
C LEU A 16 1.97 19.59 -9.40
N LEU A 17 1.78 18.43 -8.80
CA LEU A 17 1.51 18.27 -7.37
C LEU A 17 2.78 17.92 -6.57
N PHE A 18 3.90 17.64 -7.24
CA PHE A 18 5.17 17.39 -6.57
C PHE A 18 5.81 18.70 -6.07
N PRO A 19 6.49 18.66 -4.91
CA PRO A 19 7.35 19.75 -4.46
C PRO A 19 8.41 20.12 -5.50
N LYS A 20 8.69 21.42 -5.64
CA LYS A 20 9.61 21.96 -6.66
C LYS A 20 11.02 21.37 -6.59
N ASP A 21 11.49 21.08 -5.38
CA ASP A 21 12.80 20.49 -5.08
C ASP A 21 12.93 19.04 -5.58
N LEU A 22 11.82 18.32 -5.77
CA LEU A 22 11.81 16.96 -6.30
C LEU A 22 11.63 16.91 -7.82
N LEU A 23 11.33 18.03 -8.50
CA LEU A 23 11.08 18.02 -9.94
C LEU A 23 12.31 17.62 -10.76
N SER A 24 13.52 17.93 -10.28
CA SER A 24 14.78 17.60 -10.96
C SER A 24 15.09 16.11 -10.99
N ILE A 25 14.47 15.31 -10.11
CA ILE A 25 14.66 13.86 -10.04
C ILE A 25 13.51 13.07 -10.68
N ILE A 26 12.48 13.75 -11.16
CA ILE A 26 11.32 13.15 -11.82
C ILE A 26 11.53 13.16 -13.33
N SER A 27 11.20 12.04 -13.97
CA SER A 27 11.12 11.94 -15.42
C SER A 27 9.79 11.36 -15.85
N ILE A 28 9.22 11.89 -16.94
CA ILE A 28 8.03 11.32 -17.57
C ILE A 28 8.51 10.41 -18.69
N LYS A 29 8.30 9.10 -18.53
CA LYS A 29 8.74 8.07 -19.48
C LYS A 29 7.74 6.95 -19.53
N THR A 30 7.58 6.36 -20.72
CA THR A 30 6.75 5.16 -20.87
C THR A 30 7.37 4.03 -20.06
N LEU A 31 6.61 3.50 -19.11
CA LEU A 31 6.99 2.34 -18.31
C LEU A 31 6.53 1.05 -18.99
N HIS A 32 7.32 -0.01 -18.86
CA HIS A 32 6.93 -1.33 -19.33
C HIS A 32 5.79 -1.94 -18.50
N PHE A 33 5.72 -1.58 -17.22
CA PHE A 33 4.69 -1.98 -16.26
C PHE A 33 4.57 -0.93 -15.15
N GLY A 34 3.41 -0.87 -14.50
CA GLY A 34 3.10 0.11 -13.48
C GLY A 34 2.91 1.53 -14.05
N ASP A 35 2.42 2.41 -13.19
CA ASP A 35 2.12 3.80 -13.50
C ASP A 35 3.18 4.74 -12.90
N PHE A 36 3.77 4.34 -11.77
CA PHE A 36 4.87 5.04 -11.11
C PHE A 36 6.01 4.08 -10.74
N ALA A 37 7.24 4.58 -10.78
CA ALA A 37 8.42 3.83 -10.38
C ALA A 37 9.43 4.69 -9.60
N VAL A 38 10.05 4.07 -8.59
CA VAL A 38 11.27 4.56 -7.96
C VAL A 38 12.43 3.74 -8.50
N LEU A 39 13.44 4.42 -9.03
CA LEU A 39 14.63 3.81 -9.60
C LEU A 39 15.82 4.05 -8.69
N LYS A 40 16.68 3.03 -8.54
CA LYS A 40 18.00 3.12 -7.93
C LYS A 40 19.04 2.63 -8.93
N ASN A 41 19.90 3.52 -9.39
CA ASN A 41 20.91 3.21 -10.42
C ASN A 41 20.26 2.52 -11.64
N ASP A 42 19.22 3.15 -12.19
CA ASP A 42 18.43 2.71 -13.36
C ASP A 42 17.64 1.39 -13.19
N LYS A 43 17.63 0.80 -12.00
CA LYS A 43 16.80 -0.37 -11.68
C LYS A 43 15.57 0.04 -10.89
N ILE A 44 14.40 -0.44 -11.29
CA ILE A 44 13.16 -0.24 -10.54
C ILE A 44 13.27 -0.99 -9.21
N VAL A 45 13.24 -0.25 -8.10
CA VAL A 45 13.24 -0.79 -6.73
C VAL A 45 11.86 -0.77 -6.11
N ALA A 46 11.01 0.16 -6.55
CA ALA A 46 9.62 0.24 -6.16
C ALA A 46 8.74 0.61 -7.36
N THR A 47 7.51 0.12 -7.39
CA THR A 47 6.54 0.46 -8.41
C THR A 47 5.12 0.46 -7.87
N VAL A 48 4.27 1.27 -8.49
CA VAL A 48 2.86 1.39 -8.15
C VAL A 48 2.05 1.25 -9.43
N GLU A 49 1.08 0.34 -9.43
CA GLU A 49 -0.04 0.34 -10.36
C GLU A 49 -1.16 1.14 -9.69
N ARG A 50 -1.61 2.23 -10.31
CA ARG A 50 -2.69 3.09 -9.82
C ARG A 50 -3.99 2.74 -10.55
N LYS A 51 -5.08 2.64 -9.80
CA LYS A 51 -6.44 2.57 -10.35
C LYS A 51 -7.34 3.61 -9.67
N THR A 52 -8.15 4.33 -10.45
CA THR A 52 -9.38 4.91 -9.90
C THR A 52 -10.36 3.80 -9.54
N GLY A 53 -11.39 4.07 -8.74
CA GLY A 53 -12.45 3.07 -8.51
C GLY A 53 -13.12 2.57 -9.79
N SER A 54 -13.35 3.43 -10.79
CA SER A 54 -13.89 3.02 -12.09
C SER A 54 -12.91 2.16 -12.89
N ASP A 55 -11.62 2.51 -12.88
CA ASP A 55 -10.59 1.69 -13.55
C ASP A 55 -10.41 0.35 -12.85
N LEU A 56 -10.58 0.31 -11.53
CA LEU A 56 -10.51 -0.91 -10.74
C LEU A 56 -11.63 -1.87 -11.15
N ALA A 57 -12.89 -1.41 -11.11
CA ALA A 57 -14.05 -2.20 -11.49
C ALA A 57 -13.91 -2.78 -12.91
N SER A 58 -13.56 -1.93 -13.88
CA SER A 58 -13.35 -2.36 -15.27
C SER A 58 -12.17 -3.34 -15.42
N SER A 59 -11.09 -3.15 -14.67
CA SER A 59 -9.92 -4.05 -14.71
C SER A 59 -10.18 -5.42 -14.07
N ILE A 60 -11.06 -5.50 -13.07
CA ILE A 60 -11.48 -6.76 -12.46
C ILE A 60 -12.41 -7.52 -13.42
N GLN A 61 -13.43 -6.85 -13.95
CA GLN A 61 -14.39 -7.46 -14.87
C GLN A 61 -13.73 -8.02 -16.13
N SER A 62 -12.72 -7.33 -16.66
CA SER A 62 -11.95 -7.78 -17.82
C SER A 62 -10.82 -8.76 -17.49
N GLY A 63 -10.56 -9.06 -16.21
CA GLY A 63 -9.41 -9.86 -15.76
C GLY A 63 -8.04 -9.16 -15.91
N ARG A 64 -8.01 -7.95 -16.46
CA ARG A 64 -6.78 -7.16 -16.70
C ARG A 64 -5.97 -6.91 -15.42
N LEU A 65 -6.63 -6.73 -14.28
CA LEU A 65 -5.95 -6.46 -13.00
C LEU A 65 -4.92 -7.53 -12.66
N LEU A 66 -5.30 -8.81 -12.74
CA LEU A 66 -4.40 -9.92 -12.41
C LEU A 66 -3.17 -9.94 -13.34
N HIS A 67 -3.37 -9.65 -14.63
CA HIS A 67 -2.28 -9.61 -15.60
C HIS A 67 -1.30 -8.47 -15.31
N GLN A 68 -1.78 -7.27 -15.03
CA GLN A 68 -0.94 -6.12 -14.68
C GLN A 68 -0.16 -6.38 -13.38
N LEU A 69 -0.85 -6.89 -12.35
CA LEU A 69 -0.21 -7.19 -11.07
C LEU A 69 0.85 -8.30 -11.16
N LYS A 70 0.65 -9.31 -12.02
CA LYS A 70 1.68 -10.32 -12.29
C LYS A 70 2.97 -9.75 -12.88
N GLN A 71 2.91 -8.61 -13.57
CA GLN A 71 4.10 -7.96 -14.14
C GLN A 71 4.94 -7.27 -13.06
N ILE A 72 4.29 -6.74 -12.01
CA ILE A 72 4.98 -5.97 -10.96
C ILE A 72 5.36 -6.79 -9.74
N LYS A 73 4.81 -8.00 -9.55
CA LYS A 73 4.97 -8.82 -8.33
C LYS A 73 6.41 -9.13 -7.91
N ASN A 74 7.36 -9.09 -8.84
CA ASN A 74 8.78 -9.40 -8.56
C ASN A 74 9.58 -8.14 -8.22
N VAL A 75 8.98 -6.95 -8.29
CA VAL A 75 9.61 -5.71 -7.84
C VAL A 75 9.61 -5.71 -6.31
N HIS A 76 10.76 -5.38 -5.72
CA HIS A 76 10.97 -5.49 -4.28
C HIS A 76 9.90 -4.76 -3.45
N TYR A 77 9.50 -3.57 -3.89
CA TYR A 77 8.38 -2.83 -3.32
C TYR A 77 7.30 -2.59 -4.38
N SER A 78 6.40 -3.57 -4.56
CA SER A 78 5.27 -3.49 -5.49
C SER A 78 3.95 -3.16 -4.78
N TYR A 79 3.20 -2.19 -5.34
CA TYR A 79 1.93 -1.76 -4.78
C TYR A 79 0.82 -1.71 -5.85
N LEU A 80 -0.40 -2.06 -5.44
CA LEU A 80 -1.63 -1.57 -6.06
C LEU A 80 -2.13 -0.38 -5.24
N LEU A 81 -2.31 0.76 -5.87
CA LEU A 81 -2.93 1.94 -5.27
C LEU A 81 -4.33 2.14 -5.86
N ILE A 82 -5.33 2.25 -4.99
CA ILE A 82 -6.70 2.59 -5.39
C ILE A 82 -6.98 4.02 -4.94
N GLU A 83 -7.21 4.90 -5.91
CA GLU A 83 -7.51 6.30 -5.69
C GLU A 83 -9.01 6.58 -5.77
N GLY A 84 -9.49 7.34 -4.79
CA GLY A 84 -10.85 7.84 -4.73
C GLY A 84 -11.84 6.82 -4.18
N LYS A 85 -13.10 6.96 -4.61
CA LYS A 85 -14.19 6.08 -4.20
C LYS A 85 -14.18 4.81 -5.04
N PHE A 86 -14.51 3.69 -4.42
CA PHE A 86 -14.62 2.37 -5.05
C PHE A 86 -15.72 1.56 -4.37
N GLU A 87 -16.24 0.56 -5.07
CA GLU A 87 -17.22 -0.35 -4.51
C GLU A 87 -16.56 -1.40 -3.59
N LYS A 88 -17.30 -1.84 -2.58
CA LYS A 88 -16.81 -2.82 -1.61
C LYS A 88 -16.42 -4.15 -2.27
N ALA A 89 -17.18 -4.57 -3.28
CA ALA A 89 -16.91 -5.81 -4.01
C ALA A 89 -15.60 -5.73 -4.80
N ASP A 90 -15.34 -4.59 -5.46
CA ASP A 90 -14.12 -4.38 -6.23
C ASP A 90 -12.89 -4.35 -5.34
N PHE A 91 -12.98 -3.69 -4.18
CA PHE A 91 -11.92 -3.74 -3.16
C PHE A 91 -11.63 -5.16 -2.70
N HIS A 92 -12.66 -5.97 -2.44
CA HIS A 92 -12.48 -7.35 -1.99
C HIS A 92 -11.73 -8.19 -3.02
N ASN A 93 -12.12 -8.08 -4.30
CA ASN A 93 -11.44 -8.76 -5.40
C ASN A 93 -9.99 -8.29 -5.54
N ALA A 94 -9.75 -6.98 -5.49
CA ALA A 94 -8.41 -6.41 -5.54
C ALA A 94 -7.52 -6.93 -4.39
N PHE A 95 -8.07 -6.96 -3.18
CA PHE A 95 -7.38 -7.48 -2.00
C PHE A 95 -6.98 -8.96 -2.17
N GLN A 96 -7.89 -9.81 -2.65
CA GLN A 96 -7.59 -11.22 -2.89
C GLN A 96 -6.45 -11.41 -3.91
N VAL A 97 -6.50 -10.65 -5.02
CA VAL A 97 -5.45 -10.70 -6.04
C VAL A 97 -4.10 -10.25 -5.46
N CYS A 98 -4.07 -9.09 -4.79
CA CYS A 98 -2.87 -8.56 -4.16
C CYS A 98 -2.29 -9.54 -3.14
N TYR A 99 -3.12 -10.13 -2.29
CA TYR A 99 -2.70 -11.13 -1.32
C TYR A 99 -2.06 -12.35 -1.99
N SER A 100 -2.68 -12.89 -3.05
CA SER A 100 -2.14 -14.05 -3.77
C SER A 100 -0.80 -13.80 -4.48
N LEU A 101 -0.48 -12.53 -4.76
CA LEU A 101 0.73 -12.11 -5.46
C LEU A 101 1.76 -11.45 -4.54
N ASN A 102 1.49 -11.36 -3.23
CA ASN A 102 2.30 -10.62 -2.26
C ASN A 102 2.54 -9.15 -2.67
N ILE A 103 1.50 -8.51 -3.21
CA ILE A 103 1.52 -7.09 -3.59
C ILE A 103 0.82 -6.29 -2.49
N LYS A 104 1.42 -5.16 -2.12
CA LYS A 104 0.87 -4.28 -1.07
C LYS A 104 -0.29 -3.46 -1.63
N LEU A 105 -1.36 -3.29 -0.86
CA LEU A 105 -2.53 -2.50 -1.25
C LEU A 105 -2.51 -1.15 -0.52
N VAL A 106 -2.75 -0.06 -1.25
CA VAL A 106 -2.80 1.30 -0.71
C VAL A 106 -4.07 1.98 -1.18
N LEU A 107 -4.70 2.74 -0.29
CA LEU A 107 -5.88 3.52 -0.58
C LEU A 107 -5.56 5.00 -0.42
N THR A 108 -5.95 5.82 -1.39
CA THR A 108 -5.83 7.28 -1.32
C THR A 108 -7.15 7.93 -1.68
N LYS A 109 -7.45 9.09 -1.10
CA LYS A 109 -8.72 9.77 -1.36
C LYS A 109 -8.72 10.56 -2.66
N ASN A 110 -7.56 11.03 -3.10
CA ASN A 110 -7.37 11.94 -4.22
C ASN A 110 -5.91 11.96 -4.68
N GLU A 111 -5.66 12.70 -5.76
CA GLU A 111 -4.36 12.86 -6.38
C GLU A 111 -3.29 13.45 -5.43
N GLN A 112 -3.67 14.33 -4.49
CA GLN A 112 -2.73 14.89 -3.51
C GLN A 112 -2.24 13.84 -2.51
N GLU A 113 -3.12 12.95 -2.04
CA GLU A 113 -2.74 11.83 -1.19
C GLU A 113 -1.88 10.80 -1.94
N THR A 114 -2.18 10.56 -3.22
CA THR A 114 -1.37 9.71 -4.11
C THR A 114 0.05 10.25 -4.27
N VAL A 115 0.24 11.55 -4.56
CA VAL A 115 1.58 12.15 -4.62
C VAL A 115 2.30 12.09 -3.27
N LYS A 116 1.60 12.33 -2.16
CA LYS A 116 2.19 12.16 -0.82
C LYS A 116 2.68 10.73 -0.60
N PHE A 117 1.96 9.73 -1.09
CA PHE A 117 2.39 8.35 -1.03
C PHE A 117 3.64 8.10 -1.90
N TYR A 118 3.67 8.58 -3.15
CA TYR A 118 4.84 8.48 -4.03
C TYR A 118 6.11 9.07 -3.39
N ILE A 119 6.00 10.24 -2.75
CA ILE A 119 7.12 10.88 -2.05
C ILE A 119 7.57 10.05 -0.84
N LYS A 120 6.63 9.52 -0.04
CA LYS A 120 6.97 8.64 1.09
C LYS A 120 7.69 7.38 0.62
N LEU A 121 7.23 6.78 -0.47
CA LEU A 121 7.84 5.58 -1.06
C LEU A 121 9.25 5.87 -1.56
N TYR A 122 9.46 7.02 -2.22
CA TYR A 122 10.77 7.52 -2.61
C TYR A 122 11.73 7.65 -1.42
N ASN A 123 11.31 8.38 -0.38
CA ASN A 123 12.12 8.61 0.82
C ASN A 123 12.46 7.30 1.53
N PHE A 124 11.48 6.40 1.66
CA PHE A 124 11.68 5.09 2.24
C PHE A 124 12.73 4.25 1.48
N CYS A 125 12.71 4.29 0.14
CA CYS A 125 13.74 3.64 -0.68
C CYS A 125 15.13 4.26 -0.49
N GLY A 126 15.20 5.55 -0.15
CA GLY A 126 16.42 6.27 0.20
C GLY A 126 16.98 5.89 1.57
N GLU A 127 16.14 5.91 2.60
CA GLU A 127 16.53 5.58 3.98
C GLU A 127 16.94 4.11 4.14
N SER A 128 16.26 3.19 3.45
CA SER A 128 16.59 1.76 3.44
C SER A 128 17.98 1.46 2.85
N SER A 129 18.61 2.44 2.20
CA SER A 129 20.00 2.32 1.73
C SER A 129 21.06 2.75 2.74
N ASN A 130 20.66 3.47 3.81
CA ASN A 130 21.55 4.00 4.85
C ASN A 130 21.41 3.30 6.21
N LEU A 131 20.33 2.54 6.43
CA LEU A 131 20.08 1.87 7.71
C LEU A 131 20.40 0.38 7.68
N ARG A 132 21.60 0.02 8.15
CA ARG A 132 21.76 -1.24 8.91
C ARG A 132 21.06 -1.04 10.25
N GLY A 133 19.86 -1.60 10.38
CA GLY A 133 19.16 -1.91 11.63
C GLY A 133 18.89 -0.75 12.59
N VAL A 134 17.61 -0.38 12.77
CA VAL A 134 17.15 0.22 14.03
C VAL A 134 15.79 -0.36 14.43
N GLN A 135 15.80 -0.85 15.67
CA GLN A 135 14.76 -1.55 16.40
C GLN A 135 13.58 -0.62 16.73
N ASN A 136 12.41 -0.86 16.14
CA ASN A 136 11.12 -0.40 16.68
C ASN A 136 9.98 -1.43 16.45
N GLU A 137 10.31 -2.62 15.94
CA GLU A 137 9.37 -3.70 15.62
C GLU A 137 8.73 -4.32 16.88
N GLY A 138 9.45 -4.32 18.01
CA GLY A 138 9.13 -5.17 19.16
C GLY A 138 7.81 -4.92 19.90
N LYS A 139 7.27 -3.68 19.91
CA LYS A 139 6.04 -3.35 20.67
C LYS A 139 4.76 -3.37 19.83
N PHE A 140 4.86 -3.14 18.52
CA PHE A 140 3.70 -3.09 17.62
C PHE A 140 3.37 -4.49 17.07
N LEU A 141 4.41 -5.29 16.79
CA LEU A 141 4.29 -6.66 16.31
C LEU A 141 3.66 -7.59 17.37
N THR A 142 4.01 -7.42 18.65
CA THR A 142 3.44 -8.21 19.77
C THR A 142 1.94 -7.95 19.99
N PHE A 143 1.47 -6.72 19.74
CA PHE A 143 0.06 -6.36 19.86
C PHE A 143 -0.77 -6.90 18.68
N TYR A 144 -0.24 -6.79 17.46
CA TYR A 144 -0.87 -7.31 16.24
C TYR A 144 -0.93 -8.84 16.22
N GLN A 145 0.14 -9.51 16.68
CA GLN A 145 0.19 -10.97 16.85
C GLN A 145 -0.84 -11.47 17.87
N LYS A 146 -1.00 -10.79 19.02
CA LYS A 146 -2.04 -11.11 20.02
C LYS A 146 -3.46 -10.94 19.47
N MET A 147 -3.68 -9.93 18.63
CA MET A 147 -5.01 -9.65 18.07
C MET A 147 -5.41 -10.68 17.00
N ILE A 148 -4.49 -11.07 16.11
CA ILE A 148 -4.75 -12.14 15.12
C ILE A 148 -4.86 -13.52 15.80
N GLN A 149 -4.06 -13.80 16.84
CA GLN A 149 -4.21 -15.02 17.67
C GLN A 149 -5.59 -15.11 18.35
N ASN A 150 -6.11 -14.00 18.89
CA ASN A 150 -7.41 -13.97 19.55
C ASN A 150 -8.60 -14.01 18.55
N LEU A 151 -8.43 -13.54 17.31
CA LEU A 151 -9.47 -13.53 16.29
C LEU A 151 -9.56 -14.83 15.48
N TYR A 152 -8.44 -15.51 15.26
CA TYR A 152 -8.35 -16.66 14.32
C TYR A 152 -7.77 -17.94 14.95
N GLY A 153 -7.49 -17.96 16.26
CA GLY A 153 -6.99 -19.14 16.96
C GLY A 153 -5.70 -19.69 16.34
N SER A 154 -5.56 -21.01 16.23
CA SER A 154 -4.36 -21.69 15.71
C SER A 154 -3.98 -21.35 14.26
N ALA A 155 -4.90 -20.82 13.44
CA ALA A 155 -4.65 -20.39 12.07
C ALA A 155 -3.88 -19.06 11.97
N SER A 156 -3.73 -18.34 13.08
CA SER A 156 -3.06 -17.05 13.17
C SER A 156 -1.56 -17.07 12.84
N GLN A 157 -0.85 -18.17 13.08
CA GLN A 157 0.60 -18.21 12.91
C GLN A 157 1.06 -18.21 11.44
N GLU A 158 0.27 -18.78 10.53
CA GLU A 158 0.55 -18.71 9.09
C GLU A 158 0.30 -17.32 8.52
N ILE A 159 -0.81 -16.69 8.94
CA ILE A 159 -1.16 -15.33 8.57
C ILE A 159 -0.06 -14.37 9.05
N LEU A 160 0.33 -14.45 10.33
CA LEU A 160 1.33 -13.56 10.93
C LEU A 160 2.75 -13.72 10.35
N LYS A 161 3.13 -14.92 9.87
CA LYS A 161 4.43 -15.13 9.20
C LYS A 161 4.58 -14.32 7.91
N HIS A 162 3.48 -14.01 7.22
CA HIS A 162 3.49 -13.26 5.97
C HIS A 162 3.46 -11.73 6.14
N PHE A 163 3.14 -11.22 7.34
CA PHE A 163 3.00 -9.78 7.63
C PHE A 163 4.26 -9.12 8.23
N ASN A 164 5.39 -9.82 8.30
CA ASN A 164 6.57 -9.33 9.01
C ASN A 164 7.31 -8.14 8.33
N ASP A 165 6.97 -7.73 7.10
CA ASP A 165 7.69 -6.64 6.41
C ASP A 165 6.80 -5.45 5.93
N PHE A 166 6.67 -4.44 6.79
CA PHE A 166 6.32 -2.99 6.55
C PHE A 166 4.88 -2.61 6.10
N PRO A 167 4.44 -1.32 6.25
CA PRO A 167 4.44 -0.34 7.35
C PRO A 167 3.01 0.09 7.83
N LYS A 168 2.94 0.70 9.04
CA LYS A 168 1.83 1.51 9.63
C LYS A 168 0.43 1.39 8.99
N ILE A 169 -0.35 0.46 9.56
CA ILE A 169 -1.81 0.35 9.39
C ILE A 169 -2.49 1.50 10.16
N SER A 170 -3.44 2.23 9.54
CA SER A 170 -4.12 3.38 10.17
C SER A 170 -5.38 2.97 10.95
N LYS A 171 -5.97 3.90 11.71
CA LYS A 171 -7.18 3.66 12.51
C LYS A 171 -8.39 3.27 11.68
N GLU A 172 -8.45 3.72 10.43
CA GLU A 172 -9.53 3.42 9.50
C GLU A 172 -9.46 1.97 8.97
N ASP A 173 -8.25 1.43 8.80
CA ASP A 173 -8.04 0.04 8.39
C ASP A 173 -8.49 -0.95 9.47
N ILE A 174 -8.31 -0.59 10.75
CA ILE A 174 -8.82 -1.34 11.90
C ILE A 174 -10.37 -1.34 11.87
N TYR A 175 -11.01 -0.22 11.57
CA TYR A 175 -12.48 -0.11 11.50
C TYR A 175 -13.11 -1.00 10.42
N TYR A 176 -12.37 -1.29 9.36
CA TYR A 176 -12.83 -2.15 8.27
C TYR A 176 -12.79 -3.65 8.63
N ILE A 177 -11.75 -4.08 9.35
CA ILE A 177 -11.63 -5.44 9.91
C ILE A 177 -12.76 -5.71 10.92
N LEU A 178 -13.19 -4.68 11.65
CA LEU A 178 -14.23 -4.72 12.69
C LEU A 178 -15.67 -4.95 12.19
N LYS A 179 -15.93 -4.97 10.88
CA LYS A 179 -17.28 -5.19 10.33
C LYS A 179 -17.72 -6.67 10.32
N PHE A 180 -16.84 -7.58 10.76
CA PHE A 180 -17.17 -8.97 11.06
C PHE A 180 -17.36 -9.15 12.59
N LYS A 181 -18.58 -9.58 12.97
CA LYS A 181 -19.24 -9.36 14.28
C LYS A 181 -18.62 -10.08 15.50
N SER A 182 -18.57 -9.39 16.65
CA SER A 182 -19.16 -9.85 17.94
C SER A 182 -19.26 -8.69 18.96
N LYS A 183 -20.13 -8.81 19.99
CA LYS A 183 -20.33 -7.81 21.07
C LYS A 183 -19.09 -7.58 21.96
N LEU A 184 -18.10 -8.48 21.92
CA LEU A 184 -16.89 -8.38 22.74
C LEU A 184 -15.95 -7.27 22.24
N THR A 185 -16.03 -6.94 20.95
CA THR A 185 -15.14 -5.98 20.29
C THR A 185 -15.40 -4.54 20.72
N GLU A 186 -16.62 -4.22 21.16
CA GLU A 186 -17.04 -2.84 21.47
C GLU A 186 -16.39 -2.28 22.75
N SER A 187 -16.17 -3.12 23.77
CA SER A 187 -15.50 -2.74 25.04
C SER A 187 -14.01 -2.46 24.84
N ILE A 188 -13.36 -3.25 23.98
CA ILE A 188 -11.94 -3.11 23.65
C ILE A 188 -11.72 -1.88 22.77
N ILE A 189 -12.64 -1.61 21.83
CA ILE A 189 -12.62 -0.41 20.98
C ILE A 189 -12.83 0.86 21.79
N LYS A 190 -13.78 0.88 22.75
CA LYS A 190 -13.97 2.05 23.63
C LYS A 190 -12.72 2.39 24.43
N SER A 191 -12.03 1.37 24.93
CA SER A 191 -10.75 1.55 25.64
C SER A 191 -9.64 2.08 24.72
N TYR A 192 -9.60 1.65 23.45
CA TYR A 192 -8.63 2.12 22.45
C TYR A 192 -8.90 3.56 21.97
N ILE A 193 -10.17 3.94 21.78
CA ILE A 193 -10.53 5.31 21.37
C ILE A 193 -10.21 6.29 22.51
N GLN A 194 -10.52 5.93 23.76
CA GLN A 194 -10.24 6.76 24.93
C GLN A 194 -8.74 6.94 25.21
N PHE A 195 -7.92 5.93 24.90
CA PHE A 195 -6.46 6.00 25.07
C PHE A 195 -5.74 6.82 23.99
N VAL A 196 -6.29 6.90 22.77
CA VAL A 196 -5.59 7.52 21.63
C VAL A 196 -6.19 8.87 21.22
N PHE A 197 -7.39 9.23 21.70
CA PHE A 197 -8.05 10.50 21.37
C PHE A 197 -8.63 11.25 22.58
N GLY A 198 -8.54 10.67 23.78
CA GLY A 198 -8.87 11.34 25.05
C GLY A 198 -7.62 11.92 25.71
#